data_AF-A0A7X8R432-F1
#
_entry.id   AF-A0A7X8R432-F1
#
_cell.length_a   1.000
_cell.length_b   1.000
_cell.length_c   1.000
_cell.angle_alpha   90.00
_cell.angle_beta   90.00
_cell.angle_gamma   90.00
#
_symmetry.space_group_name_H-M   'P 1'
#
loop_
_entity.id
_entity.type
_entity.pdbx_description
1 polymer ?
#
loop_
_entity_poly.entity_id
_entity_poly.type
_entity_poly.pdbx_seq_one_letter_code
_entity_poly.pdbx_strand_id
1 'polypeptide(L)'
;GETRLTSELLTLAPRVTDCNGAFFDVLNDFRGCIIGLHYVLKRQGLLDAIWTLHKALTLDEGQRKEIERVYRLYPDLNDDDFIEQNLDQWLR
;
A
#
# COMPACT_ATOMS: atom_id res chain seq x y z
N GLY A 1 -5.52 20.86 25.50
CA GLY A 1 -4.14 20.68 25.01
C GLY A 1 -4.18 20.90 23.52
N GLU A 2 -3.56 21.96 23.03
CA GLU A 2 -3.58 22.28 21.60
C GLU A 2 -2.58 21.41 20.85
N THR A 3 -3.06 20.58 19.94
CA THR A 3 -2.22 19.90 18.95
C THR A 3 -1.65 20.97 18.01
N ARG A 4 -0.36 21.26 18.10
CA ARG A 4 0.31 22.17 17.17
C ARG A 4 0.44 21.48 15.81
N LEU A 5 -0.17 22.07 14.79
CA LEU A 5 0.07 21.73 13.38
C LEU A 5 1.50 22.12 13.02
N THR A 6 2.39 21.13 12.88
CA THR A 6 3.76 21.34 12.42
C THR A 6 3.81 21.35 10.90
N SER A 7 4.81 22.01 10.32
CA SER A 7 5.03 21.99 8.87
C SER A 7 5.31 20.58 8.33
N GLU A 8 5.92 19.73 9.16
CA GLU A 8 6.16 18.32 8.85
C GLU A 8 4.84 17.56 8.72
N LEU A 9 3.91 17.72 9.66
CA LEU A 9 2.60 17.08 9.62
C LEU A 9 1.77 17.53 8.40
N LEU A 10 1.82 18.83 8.07
CA LEU A 10 1.17 19.37 6.87
C LEU A 10 1.74 18.79 5.57
N THR A 11 2.99 18.33 5.59
CA THR A 11 3.65 17.70 4.43
C THR A 11 3.42 16.19 4.39
N LEU A 12 3.46 15.52 5.54
CA LEU A 12 3.31 14.07 5.66
C LEU A 12 1.87 13.62 5.38
N ALA A 13 0.88 14.33 5.91
CA ALA A 13 -0.53 13.97 5.77
C ALA A 13 -0.98 13.74 4.31
N PRO A 14 -0.72 14.64 3.34
CA PRO A 14 -1.11 14.39 1.95
C PRO A 14 -0.37 13.21 1.31
N ARG A 15 0.90 12.95 1.68
CA ARG A 15 1.66 11.81 1.15
C ARG A 15 1.09 10.48 1.62
N VAL A 16 0.80 10.37 2.92
CA VAL A 16 0.13 9.20 3.50
C VAL A 16 -1.25 9.00 2.88
N THR A 17 -2.00 10.08 2.66
CA THR A 17 -3.30 10.04 1.98
C THR A 17 -3.16 9.54 0.53
N ASP A 18 -2.13 9.97 -0.19
CA ASP A 18 -1.86 9.54 -1.56
C ASP A 18 -1.46 8.05 -1.63
N CYS A 19 -0.58 7.58 -0.73
CA CYS A 19 -0.25 6.16 -0.61
C CYS A 19 -1.52 5.31 -0.40
N ASN A 20 -2.34 5.69 0.57
CA ASN A 20 -3.60 5.00 0.83
C ASN A 20 -4.56 5.09 -0.38
N GLY A 21 -4.58 6.21 -1.09
CA GLY A 21 -5.34 6.38 -2.33
C GLY A 21 -5.00 5.32 -3.38
N ALA A 22 -3.71 5.06 -3.57
CA ALA A 22 -3.21 4.04 -4.49
C ALA A 22 -3.50 2.60 -3.99
N PHE A 23 -3.24 2.32 -2.71
CA PHE A 23 -3.44 0.97 -2.15
C PHE A 23 -4.90 0.56 -2.13
N PHE A 24 -5.79 1.46 -1.72
CA PHE A 24 -7.22 1.20 -1.55
C PHE A 24 -8.06 1.45 -2.80
N ASP A 25 -7.44 1.85 -3.92
CA ASP A 25 -8.12 2.08 -5.21
C ASP A 25 -9.19 3.18 -5.19
N VAL A 26 -8.88 4.31 -4.55
CA VAL A 26 -9.83 5.42 -4.36
C VAL A 26 -10.36 5.97 -5.70
N LEU A 27 -9.52 6.01 -6.74
CA LEU A 27 -9.91 6.51 -8.06
C LEU A 27 -10.96 5.64 -8.75
N ASN A 28 -11.09 4.37 -8.36
CA ASN A 28 -12.07 3.43 -8.92
C ASN A 28 -13.11 2.98 -7.88
N ASP A 29 -13.46 3.86 -6.93
CA ASP A 29 -14.48 3.60 -5.92
C ASP A 29 -14.20 2.33 -5.09
N PHE A 30 -12.94 2.15 -4.70
CA PHE A 30 -12.45 1.05 -3.86
C PHE A 30 -12.64 -0.36 -4.44
N ARG A 31 -12.94 -0.48 -5.74
CA ARG A 31 -13.18 -1.78 -6.40
C ARG A 31 -11.99 -2.73 -6.30
N GLY A 32 -10.76 -2.20 -6.36
CA GLY A 32 -9.51 -2.92 -6.22
C GLY A 32 -8.92 -2.92 -4.81
N CYS A 33 -9.64 -2.47 -3.77
CA CYS A 33 -9.11 -2.33 -2.40
C CYS A 33 -8.38 -3.59 -1.89
N ILE A 34 -9.05 -4.74 -1.89
CA ILE A 34 -8.45 -6.01 -1.44
C ILE A 34 -7.31 -6.46 -2.36
N ILE A 35 -7.44 -6.21 -3.66
CA ILE A 35 -6.47 -6.63 -4.67
C ILE A 35 -5.17 -5.83 -4.54
N GLY A 36 -5.27 -4.52 -4.31
CA GLY A 36 -4.14 -3.62 -4.09
C GLY A 36 -3.36 -3.99 -2.83
N LEU A 37 -4.06 -4.25 -1.73
CA LEU A 37 -3.44 -4.72 -0.50
C LEU A 37 -2.76 -6.08 -0.69
N HIS A 38 -3.43 -7.04 -1.34
CA HIS A 38 -2.82 -8.34 -1.63
C HIS A 38 -1.60 -8.22 -2.54
N TYR A 39 -1.61 -7.28 -3.49
CA TYR A 39 -0.43 -6.99 -4.31
C TYR A 39 0.74 -6.47 -3.49
N VAL A 40 0.51 -5.53 -2.56
CA VAL A 40 1.53 -5.02 -1.64
C VAL A 40 2.06 -6.12 -0.72
N LEU A 41 1.18 -6.90 -0.08
CA LEU A 41 1.57 -8.02 0.78
C LEU A 41 2.34 -9.10 0.00
N LYS A 42 1.93 -9.39 -1.23
CA LYS A 42 2.65 -10.31 -2.11
C LYS A 42 4.04 -9.79 -2.43
N ARG A 43 4.16 -8.50 -2.73
CA ARG A 43 5.46 -7.85 -2.97
C ARG A 43 6.37 -7.95 -1.75
N GLN A 44 5.81 -7.83 -0.55
CA GLN A 44 6.52 -7.95 0.73
C GLN A 44 6.81 -9.40 1.15
N GLY A 45 6.40 -10.40 0.35
CA GLY A 45 6.61 -11.82 0.65
C GLY A 45 5.67 -12.39 1.71
N LEU A 46 4.68 -11.62 2.19
CA LEU A 46 3.68 -12.08 3.16
C LEU A 46 2.57 -12.92 2.51
N LEU A 47 2.40 -12.84 1.19
CA LEU A 47 1.50 -13.68 0.40
C LEU A 47 2.22 -14.23 -0.84
N ASP A 48 1.96 -15.48 -1.20
CA ASP A 48 2.54 -16.06 -2.43
C ASP A 48 1.88 -15.53 -3.71
N ALA A 49 0.60 -15.17 -3.63
CA ALA A 49 -0.19 -14.70 -4.76
C ALA A 49 -1.34 -13.79 -4.31
N ILE A 50 -1.96 -13.12 -5.28
CA ILE A 50 -3.19 -12.36 -5.07
C ILE A 50 -4.36 -13.35 -5.07
N TRP A 51 -4.86 -13.68 -3.87
CA TRP A 51 -6.00 -14.58 -3.70
C TRP A 51 -7.29 -13.80 -3.51
N THR A 52 -8.32 -14.07 -4.31
CA THR A 52 -9.63 -13.46 -4.19
C THR A 52 -10.73 -14.53 -4.22
N LEU A 53 -11.81 -14.33 -3.48
CA LEU A 53 -12.97 -15.23 -3.52
C LEU A 53 -13.64 -15.22 -4.92
N HIS A 54 -13.64 -14.06 -5.57
CA HIS A 54 -14.16 -13.90 -6.92
C HIS A 54 -13.02 -13.91 -7.95
N LYS A 55 -12.88 -15.02 -8.69
CA LYS A 55 -11.76 -15.25 -9.62
C LYS A 55 -11.57 -14.20 -10.72
N ALA A 56 -12.60 -13.43 -11.06
CA ALA A 56 -12.48 -12.38 -12.07
C ALA A 56 -11.84 -11.09 -11.51
N LEU A 57 -11.75 -10.94 -10.18
CA LEU A 57 -11.05 -9.83 -9.56
C LEU A 57 -9.55 -10.02 -9.71
N THR A 58 -8.95 -9.18 -10.55
CA THR A 58 -7.51 -9.15 -10.85
C THR A 58 -6.97 -7.74 -10.63
N LEU A 59 -5.66 -7.61 -10.48
CA LEU A 59 -5.01 -6.32 -10.31
C LEU A 59 -5.16 -5.50 -11.59
N ASP A 60 -5.84 -4.36 -11.48
CA ASP A 60 -5.94 -3.41 -12.57
C ASP A 60 -4.59 -2.76 -12.86
N GLU A 61 -4.28 -2.56 -14.14
CA GLU A 61 -3.01 -1.97 -14.57
C GLU A 61 -2.85 -0.52 -14.11
N GLY A 62 -3.94 0.24 -14.02
CA GLY A 62 -3.96 1.58 -13.45
C GLY A 62 -3.63 1.55 -11.96
N GLN A 63 -4.27 0.68 -11.19
CA GLN A 63 -3.97 0.52 -9.77
C GLN A 63 -2.51 0.09 -9.54
N ARG A 64 -2.00 -0.87 -10.31
CA ARG A 64 -0.58 -1.29 -10.23
C ARG A 64 0.37 -0.11 -10.42
N LYS A 65 0.11 0.73 -11.44
CA LYS A 65 0.93 1.92 -11.72
C LYS A 65 0.87 2.95 -10.60
N GLU A 66 -0.31 3.16 -10.00
CA GLU A 66 -0.44 4.08 -8.87
C GLU A 66 0.32 3.57 -7.64
N ILE A 67 0.27 2.27 -7.35
CA ILE A 67 1.07 1.66 -6.27
C ILE A 67 2.56 1.84 -6.55
N GLU A 68 3.03 1.55 -7.78
CA GLU A 68 4.42 1.76 -8.16
C GLU A 68 4.85 3.24 -8.14
N ARG A 69 3.93 4.16 -8.41
CA ARG A 69 4.15 5.60 -8.34
C ARG A 69 4.38 6.04 -6.90
N VAL A 70 3.49 5.69 -5.96
CA VAL A 70 3.63 6.13 -4.56
C VAL A 70 4.86 5.52 -3.89
N TYR A 71 5.21 4.27 -4.22
CA TYR A 71 6.47 3.66 -3.77
C TYR A 71 7.72 4.41 -4.26
N ARG A 72 7.67 4.98 -5.46
CA ARG A 72 8.78 5.76 -6.02
C ARG A 72 8.86 7.17 -5.44
N LEU A 73 7.71 7.80 -5.25
CA LEU A 73 7.63 9.18 -4.74
C LEU A 73 7.90 9.26 -3.24
N TYR A 74 7.48 8.23 -2.49
CA TYR A 74 7.54 8.17 -1.03
C TYR A 74 8.17 6.85 -0.57
N PRO A 75 9.46 6.60 -0.91
CA PRO A 75 10.14 5.35 -0.57
C PRO A 75 10.26 5.13 0.95
N ASP A 76 10.08 6.18 1.75
CA ASP A 76 10.08 6.18 3.22
C ASP A 76 8.71 5.85 3.85
N LEU A 77 7.64 5.73 3.06
CA LEU A 77 6.27 5.49 3.55
C LEU A 77 5.76 4.06 3.30
N ASN A 78 6.66 3.11 3.14
CA ASN A 78 6.35 1.68 3.13
C ASN A 78 7.19 0.95 4.18
N ASP A 79 6.73 -0.22 4.59
CA ASP A 79 7.36 -1.02 5.65
C ASP A 79 8.25 -2.15 5.09
N ASP A 80 8.67 -2.08 3.81
CA ASP A 80 9.33 -3.21 3.14
C ASP A 80 10.60 -3.66 3.88
N ASP A 81 11.47 -2.73 4.29
CA ASP A 81 12.70 -3.03 5.06
C ASP A 81 12.39 -3.69 6.41
N PHE A 82 11.34 -3.22 7.09
CA PHE A 82 10.92 -3.78 8.38
C PHE A 82 10.35 -5.18 8.22
N ILE A 83 9.55 -5.40 7.17
CA ILE A 83 8.96 -6.71 6.89
C ILE A 83 10.05 -7.71 6.49
N GLU A 84 10.98 -7.33 5.62
CA GLU A 84 12.10 -8.18 5.22
C GLU A 84 12.89 -8.70 6.42
N GLN A 85 13.16 -7.84 7.41
CA GLN A 85 13.90 -8.20 8.63
C GLN A 85 13.17 -9.21 9.54
N ASN A 86 11.85 -9.36 9.39
CA ASN A 86 11.03 -10.17 10.30
C ASN A 86 10.30 -11.32 9.60
N LEU A 87 10.31 -11.38 8.26
CA LEU A 87 9.55 -12.35 7.47
C LEU A 87 9.84 -13.80 7.87
N ASP A 88 11.12 -14.14 8.02
CA ASP A 88 11.61 -15.46 8.44
C ASP A 88 11.18 -15.84 9.86
N GLN A 89 10.87 -14.88 10.73
CA GLN A 89 10.36 -15.17 12.07
C GLN A 89 8.86 -15.48 12.02
N TRP A 90 8.11 -14.75 11.19
CA TRP A 90 6.64 -14.84 11.15
C TRP A 90 6.13 -16.04 10.37
N LEU A 91 6.85 -16.49 9.33
CA LEU A 91 6.42 -17.58 8.44
C LEU A 91 6.96 -18.97 8.83
N ARG A 92 7.44 -19.15 10.07
CA ARG A 92 7.85 -20.47 10.60
C ARG A 92 6.67 -21.34 11.02
#